data_AF-A0A183DHZ5-F1
#
_entry.id   AF-A0A183DHZ5-F1
#
_cell.length_a   1.000
_cell.length_b   1.000
_cell.length_c   1.000
_cell.angle_alpha   90.00
_cell.angle_beta   90.00
_cell.angle_gamma   90.00
#
_symmetry.space_group_name_H-M   'P 1'
#
loop_
_entity.id
_entity.type
_entity.pdbx_description
1 polymer ?
#
loop_
_entity_poly.entity_id
_entity_poly.type
_entity_poly.pdbx_seq_one_letter_code
_entity_poly.pdbx_strand_id
1 'polypeptide(L)'
;LFSVIIIDEAHERTLHTDVLFGLVKDIARFRNDIKLLISSATLDVEKFSTFFDDAPILRIPGRRFPVDIYYTKAPEADYIDAAMVSILQIHLTQPLPGDILVFLTGQEEIETLMVSSFSKLAHFGLGVVAFETACCSSTHAKDTAEQSCQALFGELLK
;
A
#
# COMPACT_ATOMS: atom_id res chain seq x y z
N LEU A 1 -22.38 -21.25 8.34
CA LEU A 1 -21.01 -21.59 8.79
C LEU A 1 -20.07 -21.45 7.60
N PHE A 2 -18.89 -20.88 7.80
CA PHE A 2 -17.90 -20.71 6.74
C PHE A 2 -17.25 -22.06 6.40
N SER A 3 -17.09 -22.34 5.12
CA SER A 3 -16.34 -23.51 4.61
C SER A 3 -14.92 -23.15 4.19
N VAL A 4 -14.65 -21.87 3.98
CA VAL A 4 -13.35 -21.35 3.54
C VAL A 4 -13.02 -20.11 4.37
N ILE A 5 -11.78 -20.04 4.86
CA ILE A 5 -11.21 -18.88 5.53
C ILE A 5 -10.01 -18.44 4.70
N ILE A 6 -9.99 -17.15 4.33
CA ILE A 6 -8.88 -16.53 3.62
C ILE A 6 -8.30 -15.46 4.52
N ILE A 7 -7.00 -15.54 4.79
CA ILE A 7 -6.25 -14.54 5.54
C ILE A 7 -5.27 -13.89 4.57
N ASP A 8 -5.51 -12.63 4.26
CA ASP A 8 -4.66 -11.86 3.35
C ASP A 8 -3.63 -11.02 4.12
N GLU A 9 -2.60 -10.54 3.43
CA GLU A 9 -1.58 -9.64 3.99
C GLU A 9 -0.92 -10.18 5.27
N ALA A 10 -0.72 -11.51 5.35
CA ALA A 10 -0.19 -12.19 6.54
C ALA A 10 1.20 -11.69 7.00
N HIS A 11 1.89 -10.94 6.14
CA HIS A 11 3.18 -10.33 6.41
C HIS A 11 3.13 -9.07 7.27
N GLU A 12 1.97 -8.43 7.45
CA GLU A 12 1.84 -7.25 8.31
C GLU A 12 2.01 -7.56 9.79
N ARG A 13 1.92 -8.85 10.19
CA ARG A 13 2.14 -9.31 11.57
C ARG A 13 1.35 -8.52 12.61
N THR A 14 0.08 -8.24 12.31
CA THR A 14 -0.79 -7.58 13.30
C THR A 14 -1.12 -8.54 14.45
N LEU A 15 -1.34 -8.00 15.65
CA LEU A 15 -1.72 -8.79 16.82
C LEU A 15 -2.97 -9.63 16.55
N HIS A 16 -3.96 -9.05 15.86
CA HIS A 16 -5.20 -9.73 15.52
C HIS A 16 -4.95 -10.93 14.59
N THR A 17 -4.12 -10.75 13.57
CA THR A 17 -3.78 -11.82 12.62
C THR A 17 -3.00 -12.95 13.29
N ASP A 18 -2.06 -12.63 14.19
CA ASP A 18 -1.27 -13.64 14.89
C ASP A 18 -2.13 -14.47 15.87
N VAL A 19 -3.03 -13.84 16.62
CA VAL A 19 -4.00 -14.55 17.46
C VAL A 19 -4.93 -15.42 16.61
N LEU A 20 -5.39 -14.90 15.46
CA LEU A 20 -6.23 -15.64 14.53
C LEU A 20 -5.51 -16.89 13.99
N PHE A 21 -4.21 -16.81 13.66
CA PHE A 21 -3.46 -17.97 13.19
C PHE A 21 -3.40 -19.11 14.20
N GLY A 22 -3.23 -18.81 15.49
CA GLY A 22 -3.27 -19.82 16.55
C GLY A 22 -4.63 -20.52 16.61
N LEU A 23 -5.72 -19.73 16.65
CA LEU A 23 -7.08 -20.27 16.73
C LEU A 23 -7.47 -21.09 15.49
N VAL A 24 -7.16 -20.58 14.31
CA VAL A 24 -7.53 -21.23 13.04
C VAL A 24 -6.71 -22.49 12.81
N LYS A 25 -5.45 -22.53 13.25
CA LYS A 25 -4.63 -23.75 13.20
C LYS A 25 -5.28 -24.89 14.01
N ASP A 26 -5.73 -24.60 15.22
CA ASP A 26 -6.40 -25.60 16.06
C ASP A 26 -7.72 -26.05 15.42
N ILE A 27 -8.55 -25.10 14.98
CA ILE A 27 -9.83 -25.41 14.33
C ILE A 27 -9.64 -26.25 13.06
N ALA A 28 -8.66 -25.92 12.21
CA ALA A 28 -8.38 -26.64 10.98
C ALA A 28 -7.97 -28.11 11.22
N ARG A 29 -7.34 -28.41 12.36
CA ARG A 29 -7.00 -29.78 12.76
C ARG A 29 -8.21 -30.60 13.22
N PHE A 30 -9.18 -29.96 13.86
CA PHE A 30 -10.41 -30.64 14.31
C PHE A 30 -11.48 -30.74 13.22
N ARG A 31 -11.46 -29.82 12.25
CA ARG A 31 -12.49 -29.66 11.23
C ARG A 31 -11.93 -29.76 9.82
N ASN A 32 -12.04 -30.97 9.26
CA ASN A 32 -11.64 -31.27 7.88
C ASN A 32 -12.56 -30.62 6.82
N ASP A 33 -13.67 -30.01 7.22
CA ASP A 33 -14.60 -29.32 6.32
C ASP A 33 -14.23 -27.85 6.06
N ILE A 34 -13.24 -27.31 6.79
CA ILE A 34 -12.75 -25.94 6.61
C ILE A 34 -11.49 -25.95 5.75
N LYS A 35 -11.47 -25.09 4.73
CA LYS A 35 -10.27 -24.80 3.93
C LYS A 35 -9.66 -23.48 4.36
N LEU A 36 -8.36 -23.49 4.61
CA LEU A 36 -7.59 -22.30 4.97
C LEU A 36 -6.68 -21.89 3.81
N LEU A 37 -6.77 -20.63 3.39
CA LEU A 37 -5.84 -20.01 2.45
C LEU A 37 -5.18 -18.82 3.14
N ILE A 38 -3.85 -18.77 3.10
CA ILE A 38 -3.08 -17.65 3.63
C ILE A 38 -2.28 -17.03 2.49
N SER A 39 -2.46 -15.72 2.30
CA SER A 39 -1.79 -14.93 1.28
C SER A 39 -0.79 -13.98 1.95
N SER A 40 0.38 -13.82 1.31
CA SER A 40 1.48 -12.98 1.77
C SER A 40 2.29 -12.45 0.59
N ALA A 41 2.67 -11.17 0.63
CA ALA A 41 3.53 -10.53 -0.37
C ALA A 41 5.04 -10.74 -0.12
N THR A 42 5.42 -11.29 1.05
CA THR A 42 6.84 -11.43 1.44
C THR A 42 7.42 -12.82 1.18
N LEU A 43 8.75 -12.90 1.15
CA LEU A 43 9.49 -14.14 0.86
C LEU A 43 9.49 -15.16 2.01
N ASP A 44 9.05 -14.78 3.21
CA ASP A 44 9.13 -15.61 4.43
C ASP A 44 7.95 -16.60 4.57
N VAL A 45 7.51 -17.15 3.44
CA VAL A 45 6.41 -18.13 3.34
C VAL A 45 6.76 -19.49 3.96
N GLU A 46 8.05 -19.78 4.12
CA GLU A 46 8.56 -21.02 4.70
C GLU A 46 8.18 -21.13 6.19
N LYS A 47 8.27 -20.04 6.95
CA LYS A 47 7.83 -20.01 8.35
C LYS A 47 6.34 -20.28 8.49
N PHE A 48 5.53 -19.75 7.56
CA PHE A 48 4.09 -20.02 7.55
C PHE A 48 3.79 -21.48 7.22
N SER A 49 4.47 -22.05 6.22
CA SER A 49 4.33 -23.46 5.87
C SER A 49 4.65 -24.36 7.07
N THR A 50 5.81 -24.18 7.72
CA THR A 50 6.18 -24.95 8.91
C THR A 50 5.23 -24.71 10.09
N PHE A 51 4.73 -23.47 10.27
CA PHE A 51 3.74 -23.20 11.30
C PHE A 51 2.41 -23.92 11.05
N PHE A 52 1.99 -24.07 9.78
CA PHE A 52 0.78 -24.77 9.37
C PHE A 52 1.06 -26.22 8.92
N ASP A 53 1.87 -26.95 9.68
CA ASP A 53 2.12 -28.39 9.48
C ASP A 53 2.63 -28.74 8.07
N ASP A 54 3.62 -27.96 7.61
CA ASP A 54 4.25 -28.06 6.28
C ASP A 54 3.26 -27.90 5.12
N ALA A 55 2.32 -26.95 5.28
CA ALA A 55 1.32 -26.62 4.27
C ALA A 55 1.95 -26.30 2.90
N PRO A 56 1.33 -26.74 1.79
CA PRO A 56 1.86 -26.51 0.45
C PRO A 56 1.92 -25.02 0.11
N ILE A 57 3.06 -24.58 -0.41
CA ILE A 57 3.30 -23.19 -0.79
C ILE A 57 3.04 -23.02 -2.28
N LEU A 58 2.11 -22.12 -2.62
CA LEU A 58 1.89 -21.67 -4.00
C LEU A 58 2.60 -20.31 -4.20
N ARG A 59 3.62 -20.28 -5.06
CA ARG A 59 4.32 -19.03 -5.42
C ARG A 59 3.80 -18.53 -6.76
N ILE A 60 3.19 -17.35 -6.76
CA ILE A 60 2.77 -16.67 -7.99
C ILE A 60 3.92 -15.75 -8.42
N PRO A 61 4.55 -15.97 -9.60
CA PRO A 61 5.64 -15.13 -10.04
C PRO A 61 5.11 -13.70 -10.30
N GLY A 62 5.64 -12.74 -9.56
CA GLY A 62 5.34 -11.33 -9.78
C GLY A 62 5.90 -10.85 -11.12
N ARG A 63 5.15 -9.99 -11.82
CA ARG A 63 5.67 -9.24 -12.96
C ARG A 63 6.22 -7.92 -12.43
N ARG A 64 7.54 -7.82 -12.32
CA ARG A 64 8.20 -6.55 -12.01
C ARG A 64 8.63 -5.90 -13.32
N PHE A 65 8.26 -4.64 -13.51
CA PHE A 65 8.82 -3.81 -14.55
C PHE A 65 10.13 -3.19 -14.04
N PRO A 66 11.12 -2.94 -14.90
CA PRO A 66 12.31 -2.20 -14.49
C PRO A 66 11.89 -0.81 -14.01
N VAL A 67 12.38 -0.40 -12.83
CA VAL A 67 12.13 0.92 -12.24
C VAL A 67 13.48 1.60 -12.04
N ASP A 68 13.63 2.78 -12.61
CA ASP A 68 14.82 3.62 -12.41
C ASP A 68 14.72 4.34 -11.06
N ILE A 69 15.80 4.29 -10.28
CA ILE A 69 15.86 4.87 -8.94
C ILE A 69 16.75 6.11 -8.97
N TYR A 70 16.21 7.22 -8.48
CA TYR A 70 16.92 8.50 -8.37
C TYR A 70 17.08 8.89 -6.90
N TYR A 71 18.25 9.42 -6.56
CA TYR A 71 18.58 9.89 -5.21
C TYR A 71 18.93 11.38 -5.23
N THR A 72 18.61 12.09 -4.15
CA THR A 72 19.11 13.44 -3.93
C THR A 72 20.62 13.41 -3.69
N LYS A 73 21.32 14.49 -4.05
CA LYS A 73 22.78 14.59 -3.85
C LYS A 73 23.16 14.70 -2.37
N ALA A 74 22.24 15.22 -1.56
CA ALA A 74 22.38 15.45 -0.13
C ALA A 74 21.02 15.24 0.55
N PRO A 75 20.98 14.97 1.86
CA PRO A 75 19.73 14.94 2.62
C PRO A 75 19.08 16.33 2.61
N GLU A 76 17.79 16.37 2.30
CA GLU A 76 16.98 17.59 2.33
C GLU A 76 16.38 17.77 3.74
N ALA A 77 16.46 19.00 4.27
CA ALA A 77 15.91 19.31 5.59
C ALA A 77 14.37 19.39 5.57
N ASP A 78 13.80 19.84 4.45
CA ASP A 78 12.36 19.89 4.20
C ASP A 78 12.02 18.94 3.03
N TYR A 79 11.61 17.72 3.36
CA TYR A 79 11.23 16.73 2.36
C TYR A 79 9.87 17.01 1.71
N ILE A 80 9.01 17.83 2.32
CA ILE A 80 7.71 18.20 1.77
C ILE A 80 7.90 19.12 0.57
N ASP A 81 8.75 20.14 0.72
CA ASP A 81 9.07 21.04 -0.40
C ASP A 81 9.85 20.29 -1.50
N ALA A 82 10.83 19.47 -1.12
CA ALA A 82 11.57 18.65 -2.08
C ALA A 82 10.67 17.66 -2.85
N ALA A 83 9.66 17.06 -2.19
CA ALA A 83 8.67 16.21 -2.83
C ALA A 83 7.81 17.01 -3.83
N MET A 84 7.36 18.21 -3.45
CA MET A 84 6.58 19.09 -4.33
C MET A 84 7.36 19.51 -5.57
N VAL A 85 8.64 19.90 -5.42
CA VAL A 85 9.53 20.19 -6.55
C VAL A 85 9.70 18.97 -7.44
N SER A 86 9.88 17.78 -6.86
CA SER A 86 10.03 16.53 -7.60
C SER A 86 8.77 16.16 -8.39
N ILE A 87 7.59 16.32 -7.80
CA ILE A 87 6.30 16.10 -8.49
C ILE A 87 6.20 17.02 -9.71
N LEU A 88 6.43 18.32 -9.54
CA LEU A 88 6.36 19.28 -10.65
C LEU A 88 7.40 18.97 -11.73
N GLN A 89 8.62 18.61 -11.33
CA GLN A 89 9.67 18.24 -12.27
C GLN A 89 9.30 16.98 -13.06
N ILE A 90 8.83 15.92 -12.40
CA ILE A 90 8.38 14.69 -13.06
C ILE A 90 7.25 15.03 -14.04
N HIS A 91 6.30 15.84 -13.61
CA HIS A 91 5.13 16.15 -14.40
C HIS A 91 5.43 16.98 -15.66
N LEU A 92 6.43 17.85 -15.61
CA LEU A 92 6.87 18.66 -16.76
C LEU A 92 7.86 17.93 -17.68
N THR A 93 8.62 16.96 -17.16
CA THR A 93 9.71 16.31 -17.91
C THR A 93 9.36 14.94 -18.46
N GLN A 94 8.44 14.22 -17.81
CA GLN A 94 8.05 12.87 -18.23
C GLN A 94 6.89 12.92 -19.23
N PRO A 95 6.86 12.02 -20.23
CA PRO A 95 5.79 11.95 -21.20
C PRO A 95 4.47 11.52 -20.56
N LEU A 96 3.38 12.24 -20.85
CA LEU A 96 2.03 11.84 -20.49
C LEU A 96 1.52 10.77 -21.48
N PRO A 97 0.72 9.78 -21.04
CA PRO A 97 0.08 9.66 -19.72
C PRO A 97 0.94 8.94 -18.66
N GLY A 98 0.77 9.32 -17.39
CA GLY A 98 1.36 8.65 -16.24
C GLY A 98 0.91 9.28 -14.92
N ASP A 99 0.58 8.44 -13.94
CA ASP A 99 0.17 8.86 -12.60
C ASP A 99 1.39 8.94 -11.67
N ILE A 100 1.31 9.82 -10.67
CA ILE A 100 2.35 10.01 -9.65
C ILE A 100 1.78 9.57 -8.30
N LEU A 101 2.49 8.66 -7.62
CA LEU A 101 2.21 8.23 -6.25
C LEU A 101 3.29 8.78 -5.32
N VAL A 102 2.90 9.55 -4.30
CA VAL A 102 3.81 10.11 -3.31
C VAL A 102 3.49 9.58 -1.92
N PHE A 103 4.52 9.09 -1.23
CA PHE A 103 4.44 8.59 0.14
C PHE A 103 4.84 9.69 1.14
N LEU A 104 3.94 10.01 2.07
CA LEU A 104 4.16 10.98 3.15
C LEU A 104 3.90 10.35 4.52
N THR A 105 4.38 10.96 5.62
CA THR A 105 4.36 10.27 6.91
C THR A 105 3.06 10.46 7.69
N GLY A 106 2.35 11.57 7.45
CA GLY A 106 1.12 11.92 8.17
C GLY A 106 0.08 12.61 7.31
N GLN A 107 -1.15 12.63 7.82
CA GLN A 107 -2.29 13.27 7.15
C GLN A 107 -2.09 14.79 6.98
N GLU A 108 -1.58 15.48 8.01
CA GLU A 108 -1.33 16.93 7.95
C GLU A 108 -0.34 17.29 6.82
N GLU A 109 0.67 16.45 6.60
CA GLU A 109 1.63 16.60 5.49
C GLU A 109 0.96 16.42 4.14
N ILE A 110 0.09 15.40 4.01
CA ILE A 110 -0.68 15.13 2.80
C ILE A 110 -1.58 16.32 2.47
N GLU A 111 -2.31 16.84 3.46
CA GLU A 111 -3.20 18.00 3.27
C GLU A 111 -2.41 19.24 2.85
N THR A 112 -1.29 19.52 3.52
CA THR A 112 -0.41 20.65 3.19
C THR A 112 0.13 20.56 1.76
N LEU A 113 0.59 19.36 1.37
CA LEU A 113 1.15 19.12 0.05
C LEU A 113 0.07 19.12 -1.03
N MET A 114 -1.12 18.58 -0.77
CA MET A 114 -2.28 18.64 -1.66
C MET A 114 -2.71 20.09 -1.93
N VAL A 115 -2.88 20.92 -0.90
CA VAL A 115 -3.28 22.33 -1.07
C VAL A 115 -2.25 23.09 -1.90
N SER A 116 -0.96 22.91 -1.57
CA SER A 116 0.14 23.56 -2.28
C SER A 116 0.27 23.08 -3.72
N SER A 117 0.02 21.79 -3.97
CA SER A 117 0.09 21.19 -5.30
C SER A 117 -1.11 21.60 -6.15
N PHE A 118 -2.34 21.62 -5.61
CA PHE A 118 -3.54 21.99 -6.35
C PHE A 118 -3.47 23.42 -6.87
N SER A 119 -3.01 24.37 -6.05
CA SER A 119 -2.82 25.77 -6.47
C SER A 119 -1.85 25.89 -7.66
N LYS A 120 -0.79 25.08 -7.67
CA LYS A 120 0.23 25.09 -8.73
C LYS A 120 -0.20 24.29 -9.95
N LEU A 121 -0.78 23.10 -9.78
CA LEU A 121 -1.21 22.21 -10.86
C LEU A 121 -2.43 22.74 -11.62
N ALA A 122 -3.38 23.39 -10.92
CA ALA A 122 -4.52 24.05 -11.56
C ALA A 122 -4.07 25.17 -12.53
N HIS A 123 -2.93 25.81 -12.24
CA HIS A 123 -2.34 26.81 -13.13
C HIS A 123 -1.81 26.22 -14.44
N PHE A 124 -1.47 24.93 -14.46
CA PHE A 124 -0.87 24.25 -15.59
C PHE A 124 -1.79 23.24 -16.30
N GLY A 125 -3.01 22.97 -15.77
CA GLY A 125 -4.00 22.10 -16.42
C GLY A 125 -3.59 20.62 -16.44
N LEU A 126 -3.02 20.16 -15.34
CA LEU A 126 -2.14 19.00 -15.27
C LEU A 126 -2.73 17.86 -14.39
N GLY A 127 -2.40 16.61 -14.72
CA GLY A 127 -3.10 15.35 -14.33
C GLY A 127 -3.02 14.93 -12.85
N VAL A 128 -3.71 13.83 -12.53
CA VAL A 128 -4.00 13.35 -11.16
C VAL A 128 -2.73 12.93 -10.40
N VAL A 129 -2.59 13.42 -9.17
CA VAL A 129 -1.56 12.98 -8.22
C VAL A 129 -2.24 12.26 -7.06
N ALA A 130 -1.83 11.02 -6.80
CA ALA A 130 -2.31 10.24 -5.67
C ALA A 130 -1.32 10.35 -4.50
N PHE A 131 -1.86 10.46 -3.29
CA PHE A 131 -1.08 10.58 -2.05
C PHE A 131 -1.42 9.43 -1.11
N GLU A 132 -0.40 8.81 -0.53
CA GLU A 132 -0.56 7.70 0.41
C GLU A 132 0.30 7.92 1.65
N THR A 133 -0.26 7.61 2.81
CA THR A 133 0.49 7.67 4.08
C THR A 133 1.40 6.44 4.18
N ALA A 134 2.71 6.64 4.23
CA ALA A 134 3.73 5.60 4.37
C ALA A 134 3.78 4.97 5.80
N CYS A 135 2.82 5.30 6.67
CA CYS A 135 2.89 4.91 8.07
C CYS A 135 2.74 3.38 8.21
N CYS A 136 3.87 2.74 8.54
CA CYS A 136 3.95 1.32 8.83
C CYS A 136 2.90 0.94 9.90
N SER A 137 2.06 -0.04 9.57
CA SER A 137 1.27 -0.83 10.52
C SER A 137 0.33 -0.03 11.45
N SER A 138 -0.71 0.58 10.89
CA SER A 138 -1.99 0.65 11.61
C SER A 138 -3.14 0.66 10.60
N THR A 139 -4.08 -0.25 10.80
CA THR A 139 -5.28 -0.49 9.98
C THR A 139 -6.15 0.75 9.74
N HIS A 140 -5.94 1.85 10.48
CA HIS A 140 -6.64 3.11 10.25
C HIS A 140 -6.12 3.92 9.06
N ALA A 141 -4.85 3.81 8.68
CA ALA A 141 -4.30 4.62 7.58
C ALA A 141 -4.79 4.17 6.20
N LYS A 142 -5.09 2.87 6.03
CA LYS A 142 -5.60 2.31 4.78
C LYS A 142 -7.03 2.79 4.47
N ASP A 143 -7.92 2.80 5.46
CA ASP A 143 -9.31 3.22 5.28
C ASP A 143 -9.44 4.70 4.88
N THR A 144 -8.58 5.58 5.43
CA THR A 144 -8.65 7.02 5.13
C THR A 144 -8.08 7.34 3.75
N ALA A 145 -6.98 6.71 3.33
CA ALA A 145 -6.40 6.92 2.00
C ALA A 145 -7.30 6.39 0.88
N GLU A 146 -7.93 5.22 1.07
CA GLU A 146 -8.88 4.64 0.11
C GLU A 146 -10.16 5.47 0.01
N GLN A 147 -10.68 5.98 1.14
CA GLN A 147 -11.84 6.89 1.16
C GLN A 147 -11.53 8.26 0.56
N SER A 148 -10.36 8.84 0.83
CA SER A 148 -9.94 10.11 0.23
C SER A 148 -9.71 9.98 -1.28
N CYS A 149 -9.10 8.88 -1.75
CA CYS A 149 -9.01 8.59 -3.18
C CYS A 149 -10.39 8.38 -3.82
N GLN A 150 -11.30 7.60 -3.22
CA GLN A 150 -12.65 7.41 -3.75
C GLN A 150 -13.49 8.70 -3.76
N ALA A 151 -13.35 9.57 -2.76
CA ALA A 151 -14.01 10.86 -2.71
C ALA A 151 -13.50 11.80 -3.83
N LEU A 152 -12.18 11.86 -4.04
CA LEU A 152 -11.56 12.68 -5.09
C LEU A 152 -11.86 12.17 -6.51
N PHE A 153 -11.81 10.85 -6.74
CA PHE A 153 -12.22 10.27 -8.03
C PHE A 153 -13.71 10.49 -8.31
N GLY A 154 -14.56 10.58 -7.28
CA GLY A 154 -15.98 10.90 -7.40
C GLY A 154 -16.27 12.37 -7.75
N GLU A 155 -15.39 13.31 -7.39
CA GLU A 155 -15.50 14.73 -7.76
C GLU A 155 -14.87 15.06 -9.11
N LEU A 156 -13.82 14.34 -9.53
CA LEU A 156 -13.16 14.53 -10.83
C LEU A 156 -13.93 13.94 -12.04
N LEU A 157 -14.94 13.09 -11.80
CA LEU A 157 -15.77 12.44 -12.83
C LEU A 157 -17.17 13.07 -13.00
N LYS A 158 -17.38 14.31 -12.54
CA LYS A 158 -18.60 15.10 -12.81
C LYS A 158 -18.34 16.32 -13.68
#